data_AF-A0A5D4R6J1-F1
#
_entry.id   AF-A0A5D4R6J1-F1
#
_cell.length_a   1.000
_cell.length_b   1.000
_cell.length_c   1.000
_cell.angle_alpha   90.00
_cell.angle_beta   90.00
_cell.angle_gamma   90.00
#
_symmetry.space_group_name_H-M   'P 1'
#
loop_
_entity.id
_entity.type
_entity.pdbx_description
1 polymer ?
#
loop_
_entity_poly.entity_id
_entity_poly.type
_entity_poly.pdbx_seq_one_letter_code
_entity_poly.pdbx_strand_id
1 'polypeptide(L)'
;MKGQVTLFKKNDPFQKYKKVLFEFIINILSFSILIIVQQLLALPIISRFYHVDIFGQIILAFGISNIITSMFGFSIGNARLLDQKSYNYTYLRLLNFSNFLAMIIGFIVYILIFPGDYVGGGFYSVVCALGNIRYFLISEYRLRNDHNWILNQNIVYFLGIIIGIILFNFYLKNWLIIFLFAEIASVITSYYFLFAKEGFLKLFVDKSRLSLTNSYQLMINNGVSYSLSQYDRFVIYPILGASNVSLYYSTSISARIGSLIMNPMSNFFLGKLANKNSEIRKKTVYMVILSSIVVVLSYFLLTIGITPILIKILYPSFLTKVKHLILPICLGTALMGGINLLKPVVMKYKGVKYYNKLFIMYGFVLVFLSVILSIKYGLLGIAIANVISNALLYFYLLFGLKFLPPRKM
;
A
#
# COMPACT_ATOMS: atom_id res chain seq x y z
N MET A 1 47.63 17.78 38.86
CA MET A 1 46.27 17.89 39.43
C MET A 1 45.35 18.63 38.46
N LYS A 2 44.43 17.91 37.83
CA LYS A 2 43.04 18.32 37.47
C LYS A 2 42.48 17.21 36.58
N GLY A 3 41.83 16.25 37.24
CA GLY A 3 41.17 15.12 36.60
C GLY A 3 39.90 15.57 35.88
N GLN A 4 39.78 15.21 34.62
CA GLN A 4 38.49 15.16 33.94
C GLN A 4 37.84 13.82 34.26
N VAL A 5 36.89 13.88 35.19
CA VAL A 5 35.94 12.79 35.43
C VAL A 5 35.07 12.66 34.19
N THR A 6 35.34 11.63 33.39
CA THR A 6 34.45 11.15 32.34
C THR A 6 33.20 10.57 33.00
N LEU A 7 32.18 11.42 33.17
CA LEU A 7 30.82 10.98 33.47
C LEU A 7 30.28 10.21 32.25
N PHE A 8 30.48 8.89 32.26
CA PHE A 8 29.67 7.96 31.50
C PHE A 8 28.20 8.20 31.87
N LYS A 9 27.50 9.03 31.07
CA LYS A 9 26.05 9.08 31.07
C LYS A 9 25.58 7.68 30.66
N LYS A 10 25.16 6.92 31.67
CA LYS A 10 24.50 5.62 31.55
C LYS A 10 23.30 5.81 30.63
N ASN A 11 23.46 5.52 29.34
CA ASN A 11 22.38 5.53 28.37
C ASN A 11 21.41 4.44 28.79
N ASP A 12 20.33 4.84 29.45
CA ASP A 12 19.31 3.92 29.94
C ASP A 12 18.79 3.09 28.75
N PRO A 13 18.91 1.75 28.77
CA PRO A 13 18.43 0.93 27.67
C PRO A 13 16.95 1.21 27.39
N PHE A 14 16.17 1.55 28.42
CA PHE A 14 14.77 1.94 28.31
C PHE A 14 14.55 3.22 27.48
N GLN A 15 15.41 4.23 27.59
CA GLN A 15 15.34 5.44 26.77
C GLN A 15 15.70 5.16 25.31
N LYS A 16 16.66 4.25 25.06
CA LYS A 16 17.02 3.81 23.71
C LYS A 16 15.87 3.04 23.05
N TYR A 17 15.20 2.13 23.77
CA TYR A 17 14.01 1.44 23.26
C TYR A 17 12.84 2.39 23.03
N LYS A 18 12.60 3.36 23.93
CA LYS A 18 11.56 4.37 23.76
C LYS A 18 11.80 5.24 22.52
N LYS A 19 13.04 5.67 22.29
CA LYS A 19 13.41 6.45 21.09
C LYS A 19 13.23 5.65 19.80
N VAL A 20 13.71 4.40 19.77
CA VAL A 20 13.53 3.51 18.60
C VAL A 20 12.07 3.19 18.34
N LEU A 21 11.27 2.97 19.39
CA LEU A 21 9.84 2.68 19.27
C LEU A 21 9.07 3.93 18.83
N PHE A 22 9.48 5.12 19.30
CA PHE A 22 8.94 6.40 18.85
C PHE A 22 9.27 6.69 17.38
N GLU A 23 10.51 6.47 16.94
CA GLU A 23 10.92 6.59 15.53
C GLU A 23 10.21 5.56 14.64
N PHE A 24 9.94 4.36 15.15
CA PHE A 24 9.15 3.35 14.48
C PHE A 24 7.68 3.77 14.34
N ILE A 25 7.05 4.27 15.42
CA ILE A 25 5.68 4.78 15.41
C ILE A 25 5.55 5.97 14.47
N ILE A 26 6.49 6.93 14.49
CA ILE A 26 6.50 8.05 13.55
C ILE A 26 6.57 7.52 12.13
N ASN A 27 7.45 6.56 11.82
CA ASN A 27 7.52 5.99 10.48
C ASN A 27 6.23 5.29 10.05
N ILE A 28 5.59 4.53 10.95
CA ILE A 28 4.28 3.92 10.67
C ILE A 28 3.25 5.00 10.40
N LEU A 29 3.14 6.01 11.26
CA LEU A 29 2.18 7.10 11.14
C LEU A 29 2.41 7.89 9.85
N SER A 30 3.67 8.22 9.54
CA SER A 30 4.06 8.89 8.31
C SER A 30 3.54 8.18 7.08
N PHE A 31 3.63 6.84 6.99
CA PHE A 31 3.08 6.10 5.84
C PHE A 31 1.58 5.81 5.94
N SER A 32 1.03 5.74 7.15
CA SER A 32 -0.37 5.37 7.39
C SER A 32 -1.35 6.52 7.18
N ILE A 33 -0.94 7.77 7.41
CA ILE A 33 -1.79 8.95 7.24
C ILE A 33 -2.39 8.98 5.84
N LEU A 34 -1.59 8.75 4.79
CA LEU A 34 -2.08 8.82 3.41
C LEU A 34 -3.19 7.79 3.15
N ILE A 35 -3.02 6.56 3.62
CA ILE A 35 -4.01 5.49 3.47
C ILE A 35 -5.26 5.80 4.30
N ILE A 36 -5.09 6.23 5.55
CA ILE A 36 -6.20 6.58 6.45
C ILE A 36 -7.05 7.68 5.81
N VAL A 37 -6.43 8.73 5.30
CA VAL A 37 -7.14 9.88 4.74
C VAL A 37 -7.88 9.49 3.47
N GLN A 38 -7.26 8.74 2.56
CA GLN A 38 -7.93 8.31 1.34
C GLN A 38 -9.07 7.33 1.62
N GLN A 39 -8.85 6.34 2.50
CA GLN A 39 -9.75 5.21 2.65
C GLN A 39 -10.80 5.36 3.75
N LEU A 40 -10.50 6.11 4.82
CA LEU A 40 -11.40 6.32 5.97
C LEU A 40 -12.06 7.69 5.98
N LEU A 41 -11.57 8.64 5.16
CA LEU A 41 -12.13 9.98 5.11
C LEU A 41 -12.67 10.31 3.71
N ALA A 42 -11.83 10.36 2.68
CA ALA A 42 -12.27 10.77 1.34
C ALA A 42 -13.33 9.83 0.75
N LEU A 43 -13.03 8.53 0.62
CA LEU A 43 -13.93 7.58 -0.05
C LEU A 43 -15.27 7.35 0.70
N PRO A 44 -15.30 7.23 2.04
CA PRO A 44 -16.56 7.22 2.78
C PRO A 44 -17.41 8.46 2.56
N ILE A 45 -16.81 9.65 2.56
CA ILE A 45 -17.54 10.91 2.31
C ILE A 45 -18.12 10.89 0.89
N ILE A 46 -17.31 10.57 -0.12
CA ILE A 46 -17.76 10.46 -1.52
C ILE A 46 -18.94 9.48 -1.64
N SER A 47 -18.91 8.35 -0.95
CA SER A 47 -19.99 7.34 -1.02
C SER A 47 -21.36 7.83 -0.55
N ARG A 48 -21.42 8.93 0.22
CA ARG A 48 -22.67 9.53 0.69
C ARG A 48 -23.35 10.39 -0.38
N PHE A 49 -22.61 10.83 -1.41
CA PHE A 49 -23.10 11.73 -2.45
C PHE A 49 -23.36 11.05 -3.79
N TYR A 50 -22.82 9.84 -4.00
CA TYR A 50 -22.99 9.09 -5.24
C TYR A 50 -23.80 7.82 -5.01
N HIS A 51 -24.58 7.45 -6.02
CA HIS A 51 -25.21 6.13 -6.08
C HIS A 51 -24.16 5.02 -6.04
N VAL A 52 -24.57 3.84 -5.55
CA VAL A 52 -23.68 2.70 -5.30
C VAL A 52 -22.89 2.31 -6.55
N ASP A 53 -23.52 2.33 -7.73
CA ASP A 53 -22.84 1.97 -8.98
C ASP A 53 -21.75 2.98 -9.36
N ILE A 54 -22.05 4.28 -9.28
CA ILE A 54 -21.07 5.34 -9.57
C ILE A 54 -19.94 5.29 -8.55
N PHE A 55 -20.24 5.06 -7.26
CA PHE A 55 -19.20 4.90 -6.25
C PHE A 55 -18.29 3.70 -6.55
N GLY A 56 -18.83 2.62 -7.11
CA GLY A 56 -18.07 1.44 -7.54
C GLY A 56 -17.11 1.75 -8.68
N GLN A 57 -17.57 2.53 -9.65
CA GLN A 57 -16.75 3.07 -10.74
C GLN A 57 -15.64 4.00 -10.20
N ILE A 58 -15.95 4.85 -9.21
CA ILE A 58 -14.96 5.73 -8.54
C ILE A 58 -13.89 4.88 -7.85
N ILE A 59 -14.28 3.83 -7.13
CA ILE A 59 -13.35 2.89 -6.49
C ILE A 59 -12.45 2.21 -7.50
N LEU A 60 -12.99 1.80 -8.65
CA LEU A 60 -12.22 1.20 -9.74
C LEU A 60 -11.20 2.20 -10.29
N ALA A 61 -11.63 3.41 -10.64
CA ALA A 61 -10.76 4.48 -11.12
C ALA A 61 -9.66 4.83 -10.09
N PHE A 62 -10.00 4.92 -8.80
CA PHE A 62 -9.03 5.11 -7.73
C PHE A 62 -8.04 3.93 -7.59
N GLY A 63 -8.47 2.71 -7.87
CA GLY A 63 -7.59 1.54 -7.91
C GLY A 63 -6.56 1.64 -9.03
N ILE A 64 -7.01 2.03 -10.22
CA ILE A 64 -6.15 2.18 -11.40
C ILE A 64 -5.16 3.33 -11.22
N SER A 65 -5.56 4.45 -10.63
CA SER A 65 -4.62 5.56 -10.36
C SER A 65 -3.51 5.14 -9.39
N ASN A 66 -3.81 4.31 -8.39
CA ASN A 66 -2.80 3.74 -7.50
C ASN A 66 -1.81 2.82 -8.24
N ILE A 67 -2.27 2.07 -9.25
CA ILE A 67 -1.40 1.24 -10.09
C ILE A 67 -0.52 2.11 -10.97
N ILE A 68 -1.09 3.11 -11.65
CA ILE A 68 -0.32 4.04 -12.49
C ILE A 68 0.76 4.74 -11.65
N THR A 69 0.36 5.29 -10.49
CA THR A 69 1.27 6.07 -9.65
C THR A 69 2.38 5.25 -8.99
N SER A 70 2.09 4.00 -8.66
CA SER A 70 3.09 3.06 -8.13
C SER A 70 4.00 2.50 -9.23
N MET A 71 3.45 2.18 -10.40
CA MET A 71 4.20 1.68 -11.54
C MET A 71 5.21 2.71 -12.03
N PHE A 72 4.83 3.98 -12.16
CA PHE A 72 5.70 5.03 -12.68
C PHE A 72 6.47 5.75 -11.56
N GLY A 73 5.86 6.74 -10.90
CA GLY A 73 6.55 7.67 -9.99
C GLY A 73 7.30 6.97 -8.86
N PHE A 74 6.65 6.01 -8.20
CA PHE A 74 7.27 5.27 -7.10
C PHE A 74 8.43 4.37 -7.54
N SER A 75 8.31 3.69 -8.68
CA SER A 75 9.37 2.81 -9.21
C SER A 75 10.61 3.59 -9.64
N ILE A 76 10.43 4.70 -10.36
CA ILE A 76 11.53 5.56 -10.81
C ILE A 76 12.25 6.14 -9.59
N GLY A 77 11.50 6.61 -8.59
CA GLY A 77 12.05 7.09 -7.33
C GLY A 77 12.88 6.02 -6.61
N ASN A 78 12.36 4.79 -6.50
CA ASN A 78 13.07 3.67 -5.86
C ASN A 78 14.29 3.19 -6.66
N ALA A 79 14.25 3.22 -7.99
CA ALA A 79 15.40 2.90 -8.83
C ALA A 79 16.57 3.85 -8.54
N ARG A 80 16.28 5.16 -8.40
CA ARG A 80 17.27 6.16 -7.98
C ARG A 80 17.86 5.87 -6.60
N LEU A 81 17.09 5.28 -5.68
CA LEU A 81 17.60 4.85 -4.37
C LEU A 81 18.64 3.73 -4.52
N LEU A 82 18.39 2.76 -5.39
CA LEU A 82 19.24 1.60 -5.60
C LEU A 82 20.55 1.95 -6.31
N ASP A 83 20.51 2.91 -7.24
CA ASP A 83 21.68 3.40 -7.98
C ASP A 83 22.55 4.39 -7.18
N GLN A 84 22.58 4.25 -5.85
CA GLN A 84 23.44 5.00 -4.92
C GLN A 84 23.39 6.54 -5.08
N LYS A 85 22.18 7.12 -5.18
CA LYS A 85 21.99 8.59 -5.25
C LYS A 85 22.55 9.25 -6.51
N SER A 86 22.63 8.53 -7.64
CA SER A 86 22.98 9.18 -8.90
C SER A 86 21.91 10.21 -9.28
N TYR A 87 22.20 11.50 -9.09
CA TYR A 87 21.40 12.59 -9.64
C TYR A 87 21.71 12.71 -11.13
N ASN A 88 21.05 11.86 -11.93
CA ASN A 88 21.22 11.82 -13.38
C ASN A 88 19.95 12.30 -14.08
N TYR A 89 20.10 13.26 -15.00
CA TYR A 89 18.97 13.86 -15.73
C TYR A 89 18.12 12.84 -16.50
N THR A 90 18.68 11.67 -16.83
CA THR A 90 17.95 10.52 -17.39
C THR A 90 16.73 10.13 -16.55
N TYR A 91 16.81 10.23 -15.21
CA TYR A 91 15.68 9.97 -14.31
C TYR A 91 14.55 10.99 -14.46
N LEU A 92 14.89 12.27 -14.67
CA LEU A 92 13.90 13.32 -14.90
C LEU A 92 13.26 13.17 -16.28
N ARG A 93 14.04 12.81 -17.32
CA ARG A 93 13.49 12.49 -18.64
C ARG A 93 12.52 11.31 -18.57
N LEU A 94 12.90 10.24 -17.87
CA LEU A 94 12.03 9.08 -17.67
C LEU A 94 10.76 9.43 -16.89
N LEU A 95 10.86 10.26 -15.86
CA LEU A 95 9.70 10.76 -15.10
C LEU A 95 8.75 11.56 -16.00
N ASN A 96 9.27 12.49 -16.80
CA ASN A 96 8.46 13.31 -17.71
C ASN A 96 7.76 12.44 -18.77
N PHE A 97 8.48 11.50 -19.37
CA PHE A 97 7.89 10.55 -20.31
C PHE A 97 6.81 9.69 -19.64
N SER A 98 7.07 9.20 -18.43
CA SER A 98 6.12 8.40 -17.65
C SER A 98 4.88 9.21 -17.22
N ASN A 99 5.03 10.51 -16.94
CA ASN A 99 3.92 11.40 -16.66
C ASN A 99 3.05 11.63 -17.88
N PHE A 100 3.65 11.86 -19.05
CA PHE A 100 2.92 11.96 -20.30
C PHE A 100 2.11 10.69 -20.58
N LEU A 101 2.73 9.52 -20.42
CA LEU A 101 2.06 8.23 -20.58
C LEU A 101 0.94 8.03 -19.54
N ALA A 102 1.18 8.39 -18.28
CA ALA A 102 0.19 8.31 -17.22
C ALA A 102 -1.02 9.22 -17.47
N MET A 103 -0.83 10.41 -18.06
CA MET A 103 -1.93 11.29 -18.45
C MET A 103 -2.76 10.65 -19.56
N ILE A 104 -2.13 10.10 -20.60
CA ILE A 104 -2.85 9.44 -21.71
C ILE A 104 -3.63 8.22 -21.20
N ILE A 105 -2.96 7.32 -20.47
CA ILE A 105 -3.60 6.12 -19.91
C ILE A 105 -4.71 6.54 -18.94
N GLY A 106 -4.46 7.51 -18.07
CA GLY A 106 -5.43 8.02 -17.12
C GLY A 106 -6.68 8.56 -17.82
N PHE A 107 -6.51 9.37 -18.86
CA PHE A 107 -7.62 9.91 -19.65
C PHE A 107 -8.44 8.79 -20.29
N ILE A 108 -7.80 7.88 -21.03
CA ILE A 108 -8.46 6.78 -21.73
C ILE A 108 -9.24 5.92 -20.73
N VAL A 109 -8.60 5.50 -19.64
CA VAL A 109 -9.24 4.69 -18.60
C VAL A 109 -10.46 5.41 -18.02
N TYR A 110 -10.35 6.70 -17.71
CA TYR A 110 -11.45 7.45 -17.13
C TYR A 110 -12.66 7.49 -18.08
N ILE A 111 -12.43 7.76 -19.37
CA ILE A 111 -13.51 7.79 -20.37
C ILE A 111 -14.16 6.42 -20.57
N LEU A 112 -13.38 5.33 -20.47
CA LEU A 112 -13.93 3.98 -20.51
C LEU A 112 -14.84 3.66 -19.31
N ILE A 113 -14.56 4.24 -18.15
CA ILE A 113 -15.35 4.05 -16.92
C ILE A 113 -16.55 5.01 -16.88
N PHE A 114 -16.36 6.26 -17.32
CA PHE A 114 -17.36 7.34 -17.32
C PHE A 114 -17.52 7.92 -18.74
N PRO A 115 -18.22 7.21 -19.64
CA PRO A 115 -18.40 7.67 -21.01
C PRO A 115 -19.03 9.06 -21.08
N GLY A 116 -18.45 9.95 -21.87
CA GLY A 116 -18.94 11.32 -22.09
C GLY A 116 -18.41 12.38 -21.13
N ASP A 117 -17.76 12.02 -20.02
CA ASP A 117 -17.19 12.98 -19.07
C ASP A 117 -15.71 13.33 -19.39
N TYR A 118 -15.51 14.11 -20.45
CA TYR A 118 -14.17 14.52 -20.91
C TYR A 118 -13.46 15.47 -19.92
N VAL A 119 -14.21 16.32 -19.22
CA VAL A 119 -13.67 17.24 -18.22
C VAL A 119 -13.14 16.46 -17.02
N GLY A 120 -13.90 15.47 -16.53
CA GLY A 120 -13.44 14.54 -15.51
C GLY A 120 -12.21 13.75 -15.96
N GLY A 121 -12.17 13.32 -17.22
CA GLY A 121 -10.99 12.66 -17.80
C GLY A 121 -9.73 13.53 -17.71
N GLY A 122 -9.85 14.82 -18.02
CA GLY A 122 -8.78 15.81 -17.87
C GLY A 122 -8.30 15.93 -16.43
N PHE A 123 -9.21 16.14 -15.48
CA PHE A 123 -8.86 16.21 -14.05
C PHE A 123 -8.22 14.94 -13.53
N TYR A 124 -8.74 13.76 -13.89
CA TYR A 124 -8.19 12.48 -13.47
C TYR A 124 -6.77 12.26 -14.00
N SER A 125 -6.50 12.68 -15.24
CA SER A 125 -5.17 12.63 -15.84
C SER A 125 -4.16 13.50 -15.09
N VAL A 126 -4.57 14.72 -14.72
CA VAL A 126 -3.76 15.63 -13.90
C VAL A 126 -3.51 15.04 -12.51
N VAL A 127 -4.52 14.44 -11.86
CA VAL A 127 -4.37 13.74 -10.58
C VAL A 127 -3.32 12.63 -10.69
N CYS A 128 -3.36 11.82 -11.76
CA CYS A 128 -2.38 10.75 -11.98
C CYS A 128 -0.95 11.31 -12.17
N ALA A 129 -0.79 12.37 -12.95
CA ALA A 129 0.51 13.01 -13.17
C ALA A 129 1.09 13.63 -11.89
N LEU A 130 0.26 14.34 -11.12
CA LEU A 130 0.70 14.91 -9.85
C LEU A 130 1.05 13.82 -8.83
N GLY A 131 0.25 12.74 -8.75
CA GLY A 131 0.55 11.59 -7.91
C GLY A 131 1.88 10.93 -8.24
N ASN A 132 2.22 10.79 -9.53
CA ASN A 132 3.52 10.32 -9.98
C ASN A 132 4.66 11.22 -9.49
N ILE A 133 4.52 12.53 -9.69
CA ILE A 133 5.53 13.52 -9.25
C ILE A 133 5.70 13.41 -7.73
N ARG A 134 4.59 13.40 -6.98
CA ARG A 134 4.62 13.28 -5.52
C ARG A 134 5.38 12.03 -5.07
N TYR A 135 5.08 10.86 -5.63
CA TYR A 135 5.80 9.63 -5.28
C TYR A 135 7.29 9.66 -5.64
N PHE A 136 7.67 10.29 -6.75
CA PHE A 136 9.07 10.51 -7.10
C PHE A 136 9.77 11.47 -6.12
N LEU A 137 9.09 12.52 -5.64
CA LEU A 137 9.64 13.42 -4.63
C LEU A 137 9.76 12.77 -3.25
N ILE A 138 8.84 11.86 -2.88
CA ILE A 138 8.93 11.06 -1.65
C ILE A 138 10.25 10.27 -1.60
N SER A 139 10.74 9.75 -2.73
CA SER A 139 12.02 9.03 -2.73
C SER A 139 13.19 9.94 -2.41
N GLU A 140 13.11 11.26 -2.68
CA GLU A 140 14.16 12.20 -2.31
C GLU A 140 14.28 12.37 -0.80
N TYR A 141 13.13 12.51 -0.12
CA TYR A 141 13.12 12.58 1.34
C TYR A 141 13.68 11.29 1.97
N ARG A 142 13.42 10.14 1.36
CA ARG A 142 14.03 8.86 1.77
C ARG A 142 15.55 8.85 1.56
N LEU A 143 16.07 9.38 0.46
CA LEU A 143 17.53 9.46 0.22
C LEU A 143 18.27 10.30 1.25
N ARG A 144 17.60 11.35 1.73
CA ARG A 144 18.13 12.29 2.72
C ARG A 144 17.92 11.80 4.16
N ASN A 145 17.28 10.65 4.35
CA ASN A 145 16.83 10.13 5.65
C ASN A 145 15.98 11.14 6.43
N ASP A 146 15.25 12.01 5.74
CA ASP A 146 14.44 13.03 6.38
C ASP A 146 12.98 12.57 6.48
N HIS A 147 12.74 11.74 7.49
CA HIS A 147 11.42 11.19 7.79
C HIS A 147 10.40 12.28 8.16
N ASN A 148 10.86 13.44 8.64
CA ASN A 148 9.99 14.56 8.99
C ASN A 148 9.35 15.18 7.74
N TRP A 149 10.08 15.26 6.62
CA TRP A 149 9.49 15.76 5.37
C TRP A 149 8.49 14.81 4.73
N ILE A 150 8.69 13.50 4.88
CA ILE A 150 7.68 12.51 4.46
C ILE A 150 6.39 12.72 5.26
N LEU A 151 6.51 12.91 6.57
CA LEU A 151 5.37 13.21 7.44
C LEU A 151 4.68 14.52 7.04
N ASN A 152 5.43 15.60 6.87
CA ASN A 152 4.92 16.90 6.49
C ASN A 152 4.18 16.87 5.16
N GLN A 153 4.72 16.19 4.14
CA GLN A 153 4.05 16.08 2.84
C GLN A 153 2.72 15.32 2.97
N ASN A 154 2.66 14.27 3.79
CA ASN A 154 1.41 13.53 4.02
C ASN A 154 0.40 14.30 4.88
N ILE A 155 0.85 15.16 5.80
CA ILE A 155 -0.02 16.11 6.51
C ILE A 155 -0.58 17.17 5.54
N VAL A 156 0.24 17.72 4.65
CA VAL A 156 -0.23 18.66 3.62
C VAL A 156 -1.23 18.00 2.68
N TYR A 157 -0.97 16.75 2.28
CA TYR A 157 -1.92 15.95 1.51
C TYR A 157 -3.26 15.82 2.25
N PHE A 158 -3.22 15.53 3.55
CA PHE A 158 -4.41 15.47 4.40
C PHE A 158 -5.19 16.80 4.42
N LEU A 159 -4.50 17.92 4.64
CA LEU A 159 -5.13 19.25 4.61
C LEU A 159 -5.75 19.56 3.24
N GLY A 160 -5.07 19.18 2.16
CA GLY A 160 -5.60 19.32 0.80
C GLY A 160 -6.85 18.47 0.55
N ILE A 161 -6.96 17.26 1.15
CA ILE A 161 -8.20 16.47 1.12
C ILE A 161 -9.32 17.20 1.88
N ILE A 162 -9.05 17.79 3.05
CA ILE A 162 -10.06 18.54 3.81
C ILE A 162 -10.57 19.73 2.99
N ILE A 163 -9.67 20.53 2.42
CA ILE A 163 -10.02 21.66 1.54
C ILE A 163 -10.82 21.17 0.33
N GLY A 164 -10.37 20.09 -0.30
CA GLY A 164 -11.03 19.48 -1.45
C GLY A 164 -12.45 18.99 -1.12
N ILE A 165 -12.69 18.45 0.07
CA ILE A 165 -14.04 18.06 0.56
C ILE A 165 -14.93 19.28 0.75
N ILE A 166 -14.40 20.36 1.34
CA ILE A 166 -15.13 21.61 1.51
C ILE A 166 -15.57 22.12 0.13
N LEU A 167 -14.65 22.23 -0.83
CA LEU A 167 -14.95 22.71 -2.18
C LEU A 167 -15.89 21.78 -2.96
N PHE A 168 -15.74 20.47 -2.77
CA PHE A 168 -16.64 19.47 -3.33
C PHE A 168 -18.09 19.68 -2.86
N ASN A 169 -18.30 19.94 -1.57
CA ASN A 169 -19.63 20.14 -0.99
C ASN A 169 -20.29 21.45 -1.42
N PHE A 170 -19.52 22.52 -1.61
CA PHE A 170 -20.09 23.85 -1.86
C PHE A 170 -20.25 24.21 -3.33
N TYR A 171 -19.41 23.72 -4.26
CA TYR A 171 -19.34 24.34 -5.60
C TYR A 171 -19.34 23.38 -6.79
N LEU A 172 -18.68 22.23 -6.70
CA LEU A 172 -18.26 21.54 -7.94
C LEU A 172 -18.82 20.12 -8.13
N LYS A 173 -19.33 19.47 -7.07
CA LYS A 173 -19.93 18.10 -7.10
C LYS A 173 -19.14 17.07 -7.93
N ASN A 174 -17.82 17.23 -8.08
CA ASN A 174 -16.94 16.31 -8.76
C ASN A 174 -15.90 15.77 -7.77
N TRP A 175 -15.96 14.47 -7.51
CA TRP A 175 -15.11 13.78 -6.54
C TRP A 175 -13.60 13.93 -6.82
N LEU A 176 -13.20 14.17 -8.07
CA LEU A 176 -11.79 14.32 -8.47
C LEU A 176 -11.13 15.52 -7.80
N ILE A 177 -11.90 16.55 -7.47
CA ILE A 177 -11.41 17.79 -6.85
C ILE A 177 -10.81 17.50 -5.48
N ILE A 178 -11.38 16.56 -4.74
CA ILE A 178 -10.88 16.14 -3.44
C ILE A 178 -9.41 15.70 -3.57
N PHE A 179 -9.14 14.83 -4.53
CA PHE A 179 -7.79 14.31 -4.76
C PHE A 179 -6.88 15.33 -5.48
N LEU A 180 -7.43 16.16 -6.37
CA LEU A 180 -6.68 17.17 -7.11
C LEU A 180 -6.06 18.20 -6.17
N PHE A 181 -6.83 18.75 -5.23
CA PHE A 181 -6.30 19.71 -4.24
C PHE A 181 -5.24 19.08 -3.33
N ALA A 182 -5.44 17.82 -2.93
CA ALA A 182 -4.46 17.08 -2.13
C ALA A 182 -3.13 16.88 -2.87
N GLU A 183 -3.19 16.47 -4.13
CA GLU A 183 -2.02 16.27 -4.97
C GLU A 183 -1.32 17.60 -5.32
N ILE A 184 -2.07 18.66 -5.64
CA ILE A 184 -1.51 19.99 -5.89
C ILE A 184 -0.79 20.51 -4.64
N ALA A 185 -1.44 20.50 -3.48
CA ALA A 185 -0.88 21.04 -2.25
C ALA A 185 0.44 20.32 -1.88
N SER A 186 0.42 18.99 -1.92
CA SER A 186 1.59 18.17 -1.59
C SER A 186 2.75 18.33 -2.57
N VAL A 187 2.48 18.43 -3.88
CA VAL A 187 3.52 18.69 -4.90
C VAL A 187 4.10 20.11 -4.75
N ILE A 188 3.26 21.13 -4.55
CA ILE A 188 3.72 22.53 -4.38
C ILE A 188 4.62 22.66 -3.15
N THR A 189 4.22 22.10 -2.00
CA THR A 189 5.06 22.17 -0.79
C THR A 189 6.38 21.45 -1.00
N SER A 190 6.37 20.28 -1.65
CA SER A 190 7.60 19.56 -1.95
C SER A 190 8.49 20.29 -2.94
N TYR A 191 7.89 20.96 -3.92
CA TYR A 191 8.61 21.79 -4.87
C TYR A 191 9.28 22.99 -4.17
N TYR A 192 8.53 23.73 -3.36
CA TYR A 192 9.06 24.87 -2.60
C TYR A 192 10.24 24.45 -1.72
N PHE A 193 10.12 23.34 -0.99
CA PHE A 193 11.19 22.89 -0.12
C PHE A 193 12.43 22.40 -0.88
N LEU A 194 12.27 21.47 -1.82
CA LEU A 194 13.40 20.84 -2.50
C LEU A 194 14.06 21.75 -3.54
N PHE A 195 13.27 22.54 -4.27
CA PHE A 195 13.75 23.31 -5.41
C PHE A 195 14.13 24.73 -5.03
N ALA A 196 13.29 25.43 -4.24
CA ALA A 196 13.55 26.82 -3.90
C ALA A 196 14.61 26.99 -2.80
N LYS A 197 14.65 26.08 -1.81
CA LYS A 197 15.66 26.16 -0.74
C LYS A 197 16.96 25.43 -1.04
N GLU A 198 16.90 24.33 -1.79
CA GLU A 198 18.04 23.40 -1.89
C GLU A 198 18.52 23.14 -3.32
N GLY A 199 17.91 23.77 -4.33
CA GLY A 199 18.38 23.67 -5.71
C GLY A 199 18.37 22.24 -6.28
N PHE A 200 17.38 21.42 -5.92
CA PHE A 200 17.29 20.00 -6.30
C PHE A 200 17.61 19.68 -7.77
N LEU A 201 17.12 20.47 -8.74
CA LEU A 201 17.43 20.25 -10.17
C LEU A 201 18.91 20.42 -10.51
N LYS A 202 19.61 21.30 -9.78
CA LYS A 202 21.05 21.57 -10.00
C LYS A 202 21.91 20.38 -9.61
N LEU A 203 21.38 19.46 -8.81
CA LEU A 203 22.06 18.21 -8.47
C LEU A 203 22.13 17.27 -9.67
N PHE A 204 21.20 17.38 -10.64
CA PHE A 204 21.10 16.47 -11.77
C PHE A 204 22.12 16.79 -12.86
N VAL A 205 23.03 15.85 -13.10
CA VAL A 205 24.08 15.96 -14.13
C VAL A 205 23.84 14.91 -15.21
N ASP A 206 24.03 15.29 -16.47
CA ASP A 206 23.98 14.34 -17.58
C ASP A 206 25.21 13.41 -17.54
N LYS A 207 25.01 12.16 -17.11
CA LYS A 207 26.01 11.09 -17.27
C LYS A 207 25.47 10.12 -18.31
N SER A 208 26.17 10.00 -19.44
CA SER A 208 25.72 9.34 -20.67
C SER A 208 25.61 7.80 -20.61
N ARG A 209 25.70 7.16 -19.43
CA ARG A 209 25.74 5.69 -19.29
C ARG A 209 24.94 5.15 -18.10
N LEU A 210 23.87 5.81 -17.68
CA LEU A 210 22.98 5.24 -16.66
C LEU A 210 22.14 4.11 -17.27
N SER A 211 22.26 2.91 -16.70
CA SER A 211 21.40 1.78 -17.05
C SER A 211 20.02 1.96 -16.43
N LEU A 212 18.97 1.93 -17.24
CA LEU A 212 17.57 1.99 -16.78
C LEU A 212 16.97 0.62 -16.44
N THR A 213 17.81 -0.42 -16.41
CA THR A 213 17.38 -1.79 -16.10
C THR A 213 16.64 -1.88 -14.76
N ASN A 214 17.18 -1.28 -13.71
CA ASN A 214 16.56 -1.22 -12.38
C ASN A 214 15.20 -0.50 -12.43
N SER A 215 15.11 0.62 -13.16
CA SER A 215 13.86 1.36 -13.35
C SER A 215 12.78 0.48 -13.98
N TYR A 216 13.07 -0.13 -15.13
CA TYR A 216 12.08 -0.97 -15.84
C TYR A 216 11.68 -2.20 -15.03
N GLN A 217 12.63 -2.88 -14.39
CA GLN A 217 12.32 -4.02 -13.53
C GLN A 217 11.41 -3.64 -12.37
N LEU A 218 11.68 -2.50 -11.71
CA LEU A 218 10.83 -2.00 -10.63
C LEU A 218 9.45 -1.56 -11.13
N MET A 219 9.36 -0.93 -12.30
CA MET A 219 8.08 -0.53 -12.90
C MET A 219 7.19 -1.75 -13.14
N ILE A 220 7.73 -2.79 -13.78
CA ILE A 220 7.01 -4.05 -14.02
C ILE A 220 6.61 -4.69 -12.68
N ASN A 221 7.55 -4.80 -11.74
CA ASN A 221 7.29 -5.43 -10.46
C ASN A 221 6.22 -4.69 -9.63
N ASN A 222 6.27 -3.36 -9.58
CA ASN A 222 5.28 -2.56 -8.85
C ASN A 222 3.92 -2.57 -9.57
N GLY A 223 3.89 -2.49 -10.91
CA GLY A 223 2.67 -2.60 -11.70
C GLY A 223 1.94 -3.93 -11.46
N VAL A 224 2.67 -5.05 -11.45
CA VAL A 224 2.11 -6.37 -11.12
C VAL A 224 1.67 -6.43 -9.65
N SER A 225 2.50 -5.97 -8.72
CA SER A 225 2.21 -6.04 -7.28
C SER A 225 0.98 -5.22 -6.89
N TYR A 226 0.84 -4.00 -7.41
CA TYR A 226 -0.30 -3.14 -7.13
C TYR A 226 -1.56 -3.62 -7.86
N SER A 227 -1.43 -4.16 -9.07
CA SER A 227 -2.55 -4.82 -9.76
C SER A 227 -3.11 -5.99 -8.94
N LEU A 228 -2.23 -6.83 -8.39
CA LEU A 228 -2.63 -7.92 -7.49
C LEU A 228 -3.23 -7.41 -6.18
N SER A 229 -2.76 -6.28 -5.64
CA SER A 229 -3.33 -5.67 -4.44
C SER A 229 -4.75 -5.13 -4.66
N GLN A 230 -5.05 -4.72 -5.90
CA GLN A 230 -6.35 -4.18 -6.32
C GLN A 230 -7.16 -5.18 -7.16
N TYR A 231 -6.82 -6.48 -7.12
CA TYR A 231 -7.38 -7.50 -8.01
C TYR A 231 -8.90 -7.61 -7.88
N ASP A 232 -9.42 -7.40 -6.67
CA ASP A 232 -10.83 -7.53 -6.32
C ASP A 232 -11.69 -6.68 -7.26
N ARG A 233 -11.28 -5.44 -7.51
CA ARG A 233 -12.00 -4.51 -8.41
C ARG A 233 -12.01 -4.98 -9.86
N PHE A 234 -10.89 -5.53 -10.34
CA PHE A 234 -10.75 -5.99 -11.73
C PHE A 234 -11.47 -7.31 -11.99
N VAL A 235 -11.67 -8.14 -10.97
CA VAL A 235 -12.48 -9.36 -11.09
C VAL A 235 -13.95 -9.04 -10.91
N ILE A 236 -14.31 -8.25 -9.89
CA ILE A 236 -15.71 -7.94 -9.55
C ILE A 236 -16.37 -7.11 -10.65
N TYR A 237 -15.72 -6.04 -11.13
CA TYR A 237 -16.35 -5.09 -12.05
C TYR A 237 -16.87 -5.73 -13.35
N PRO A 238 -16.07 -6.49 -14.13
CA PRO A 238 -16.55 -7.07 -15.39
C PRO A 238 -17.56 -8.21 -15.20
N ILE A 239 -17.53 -8.92 -14.07
CA ILE A 239 -18.39 -10.11 -13.85
C ILE A 239 -19.70 -9.73 -13.15
N LEU A 240 -19.62 -8.90 -12.11
CA LEU A 240 -20.72 -8.60 -11.20
C LEU A 240 -21.15 -7.12 -11.26
N GLY A 241 -20.41 -6.26 -11.94
CA GLY A 241 -20.76 -4.84 -12.09
C GLY A 241 -20.31 -3.94 -10.93
N ALA A 242 -20.52 -2.63 -11.13
CA ALA A 242 -19.98 -1.58 -10.26
C ALA A 242 -20.54 -1.59 -8.83
N SER A 243 -21.84 -1.81 -8.64
CA SER A 243 -22.45 -1.93 -7.30
C SER A 243 -21.70 -2.91 -6.40
N ASN A 244 -21.36 -4.07 -6.97
CA ASN A 244 -20.71 -5.14 -6.24
C ASN A 244 -19.28 -4.75 -5.85
N VAL A 245 -18.60 -3.91 -6.64
CA VAL A 245 -17.30 -3.33 -6.27
C VAL A 245 -17.43 -2.50 -5.00
N SER A 246 -18.46 -1.64 -4.88
CA SER A 246 -18.69 -0.83 -3.68
C SER A 246 -19.01 -1.66 -2.45
N LEU A 247 -19.87 -2.66 -2.59
CA LEU A 247 -20.27 -3.53 -1.48
C LEU A 247 -19.06 -4.32 -0.95
N TYR A 248 -18.28 -4.93 -1.84
CA TYR A 248 -17.07 -5.65 -1.45
C TYR A 248 -16.01 -4.71 -0.85
N TYR A 249 -15.78 -3.56 -1.49
CA TYR A 249 -14.87 -2.53 -1.00
C TYR A 249 -15.20 -2.14 0.45
N SER A 250 -16.47 -1.81 0.73
CA SER A 250 -16.90 -1.36 2.05
C SER A 250 -16.69 -2.41 3.14
N THR A 251 -16.85 -3.69 2.79
CA THR A 251 -16.66 -4.80 3.72
C THR A 251 -15.19 -5.07 3.99
N SER A 252 -14.33 -4.84 2.99
CA SER A 252 -12.88 -5.02 3.11
C SER A 252 -12.15 -3.92 3.90
N ILE A 253 -12.86 -2.92 4.44
CA ILE A 253 -12.21 -1.74 5.03
C ILE A 253 -11.34 -2.06 6.27
N SER A 254 -11.79 -3.00 7.10
CA SER A 254 -11.04 -3.44 8.29
C SER A 254 -9.71 -4.09 7.92
N ALA A 255 -9.69 -4.86 6.83
CA ALA A 255 -8.49 -5.48 6.29
C ALA A 255 -7.41 -4.45 5.96
N ARG A 256 -7.84 -3.32 5.40
CA ARG A 256 -6.96 -2.28 4.89
C ARG A 256 -6.39 -1.46 6.03
N ILE A 257 -7.18 -1.22 7.08
CA ILE A 257 -6.68 -0.66 8.35
C ILE A 257 -5.66 -1.62 8.97
N GLY A 258 -5.96 -2.92 9.06
CA GLY A 258 -5.01 -3.85 9.65
C GLY A 258 -3.72 -4.01 8.85
N SER A 259 -3.75 -3.80 7.53
CA SER A 259 -2.54 -3.76 6.69
C SER A 259 -1.55 -2.66 7.09
N LEU A 260 -2.02 -1.56 7.68
CA LEU A 260 -1.19 -0.47 8.20
C LEU A 260 -0.27 -0.91 9.35
N ILE A 261 -0.74 -1.90 10.12
CA ILE A 261 0.00 -2.44 11.26
C ILE A 261 0.85 -3.62 10.81
N MET A 262 0.29 -4.51 9.98
CA MET A 262 0.95 -5.75 9.57
C MET A 262 2.17 -5.52 8.69
N ASN A 263 2.14 -4.53 7.78
CA ASN A 263 3.26 -4.27 6.87
C ASN A 263 4.54 -3.79 7.61
N PRO A 264 4.48 -2.77 8.48
CA PRO A 264 5.63 -2.39 9.32
C PRO A 264 6.10 -3.50 10.26
N MET A 265 5.17 -4.27 10.85
CA MET A 265 5.55 -5.41 11.70
C MET A 265 6.37 -6.45 10.94
N SER A 266 5.93 -6.85 9.73
CA SER A 266 6.67 -7.80 8.88
C SER A 266 8.08 -7.30 8.57
N ASN A 267 8.21 -6.02 8.18
CA ASN A 267 9.50 -5.41 7.86
C ASN A 267 10.42 -5.31 9.09
N PHE A 268 9.88 -5.00 10.26
CA PHE A 268 10.63 -4.96 11.51
C PHE A 268 11.18 -6.34 11.91
N PHE A 269 10.38 -7.39 11.80
CA PHE A 269 10.83 -8.76 12.05
C PHE A 269 11.91 -9.18 11.05
N LEU A 270 11.74 -8.85 9.76
CA LEU A 270 12.74 -9.12 8.72
C LEU A 270 14.09 -8.46 9.04
N GLY A 271 14.10 -7.18 9.41
CA GLY A 271 15.32 -6.46 9.78
C GLY A 271 16.04 -7.07 10.99
N LYS A 272 15.29 -7.49 12.02
CA LYS A 272 15.87 -8.17 13.20
C LYS A 272 16.42 -9.56 12.88
N LEU A 273 15.82 -10.26 11.93
CA LEU A 273 16.27 -11.59 11.50
C LEU A 273 17.46 -11.49 10.54
N ALA A 274 17.57 -10.46 9.71
CA ALA A 274 18.67 -10.26 8.76
C ALA A 274 20.01 -9.98 9.45
N ASN A 275 20.02 -9.16 10.51
CA ASN A 275 21.25 -8.75 11.22
C ASN A 275 21.87 -9.83 12.11
N LYS A 276 21.26 -11.01 12.18
CA LYS A 276 21.78 -12.14 12.96
C LYS A 276 22.33 -13.19 12.00
N ASN A 277 23.65 -13.16 11.81
CA ASN A 277 24.46 -14.28 11.29
C ASN A 277 24.40 -15.51 12.21
N SER A 278 23.79 -15.39 13.40
CA SER A 278 23.53 -16.54 14.26
C SER A 278 22.48 -17.44 13.61
N GLU A 279 22.80 -18.73 13.52
CA GLU A 279 21.84 -19.80 13.26
C GLU A 279 20.59 -19.59 14.11
N ILE A 280 19.46 -19.38 13.45
CA ILE A 280 18.21 -19.22 14.18
C ILE A 280 17.83 -20.60 14.69
N ARG A 281 17.73 -20.74 16.02
CA ARG A 281 17.38 -21.99 16.70
C ARG A 281 15.99 -22.47 16.26
N LYS A 282 15.77 -23.79 16.18
CA LYS A 282 14.46 -24.42 15.93
C LYS A 282 13.34 -23.86 16.81
N LYS A 283 13.66 -23.55 18.08
CA LYS A 283 12.76 -22.88 19.03
C LYS A 283 12.19 -21.58 18.48
N THR A 284 12.98 -20.78 17.78
CA THR A 284 12.54 -19.50 17.19
C THR A 284 11.59 -19.72 16.02
N VAL A 285 11.82 -20.73 15.17
CA VAL A 285 10.88 -21.07 14.09
C VAL A 285 9.54 -21.53 14.67
N TYR A 286 9.58 -22.38 15.69
CA TYR A 286 8.37 -22.83 16.39
C TYR A 286 7.61 -21.66 17.04
N MET A 287 8.31 -20.73 17.71
CA MET A 287 7.70 -19.54 18.29
C MET A 287 7.04 -18.65 17.23
N VAL A 288 7.64 -18.53 16.03
CA VAL A 288 7.05 -17.75 14.94
C VAL A 288 5.83 -18.44 14.33
N ILE A 289 5.85 -19.77 14.20
CA ILE A 289 4.68 -20.54 13.78
C ILE A 289 3.53 -20.33 14.79
N LEU A 290 3.81 -20.50 16.08
CA LEU A 290 2.81 -20.33 17.13
C LEU A 290 2.27 -18.89 17.16
N SER A 291 3.14 -17.89 17.06
CA SER A 291 2.71 -16.50 17.02
C SER A 291 1.88 -16.18 15.77
N SER A 292 2.17 -16.79 14.62
CA SER A 292 1.35 -16.61 13.42
C SER A 292 -0.07 -17.11 13.62
N ILE A 293 -0.26 -18.24 14.30
CA ILE A 293 -1.59 -18.81 14.59
C ILE A 293 -2.34 -17.89 15.55
N VAL A 294 -1.67 -17.43 16.61
CA VAL A 294 -2.23 -16.46 17.57
C VAL A 294 -2.63 -15.16 16.85
N VAL A 295 -1.81 -14.67 15.93
CA VAL A 295 -2.12 -13.48 15.12
C VAL A 295 -3.32 -13.72 14.21
N VAL A 296 -3.45 -14.87 13.54
CA VAL A 296 -4.65 -15.19 12.74
C VAL A 296 -5.90 -15.17 13.62
N LEU A 297 -5.87 -15.85 14.77
CA LEU A 297 -7.02 -15.94 15.67
C LEU A 297 -7.40 -14.58 16.26
N SER A 298 -6.43 -13.86 16.83
CA SER A 298 -6.67 -12.54 17.42
C SER A 298 -7.11 -11.52 16.36
N TYR A 299 -6.49 -11.50 15.19
CA TYR A 299 -6.85 -10.57 14.13
C TYR A 299 -8.23 -10.89 13.54
N PHE A 300 -8.62 -12.16 13.45
CA PHE A 300 -9.98 -12.55 13.07
C PHE A 300 -11.03 -12.07 14.08
N LEU A 301 -10.80 -12.29 15.38
CA LEU A 301 -11.71 -11.85 16.44
C LEU A 301 -11.83 -10.32 16.51
N LEU A 302 -10.72 -9.60 16.31
CA LEU A 302 -10.73 -8.14 16.25
C LEU A 302 -11.49 -7.64 15.02
N THR A 303 -11.20 -8.20 13.83
CA THR A 303 -11.82 -7.74 12.58
C THR A 303 -13.30 -8.06 12.53
N ILE A 304 -13.76 -9.22 13.02
CA ILE A 304 -15.19 -9.55 13.03
C ILE A 304 -16.00 -8.59 13.92
N GLY A 305 -15.43 -8.12 15.03
CA GLY A 305 -16.07 -7.13 15.90
C GLY A 305 -16.02 -5.70 15.34
N ILE A 306 -14.89 -5.30 14.76
CA ILE A 306 -14.67 -3.92 14.29
C ILE A 306 -15.33 -3.66 12.92
N THR A 307 -15.36 -4.65 12.02
CA THR A 307 -15.86 -4.47 10.64
C THR A 307 -17.31 -3.96 10.57
N PRO A 308 -18.28 -4.54 11.30
CA PRO A 308 -19.65 -4.02 11.31
C PRO A 308 -19.74 -2.57 11.80
N ILE A 309 -18.94 -2.21 12.81
CA ILE A 309 -18.88 -0.85 13.37
C ILE A 309 -18.36 0.12 12.31
N LEU A 310 -17.27 -0.23 11.63
CA LEU A 310 -16.69 0.59 10.58
C LEU A 310 -17.66 0.78 9.40
N ILE A 311 -18.32 -0.28 8.95
CA ILE A 311 -19.32 -0.18 7.88
C ILE A 311 -20.48 0.70 8.33
N LYS A 312 -20.98 0.55 9.56
CA LYS A 312 -22.09 1.38 10.06
C LYS A 312 -21.75 2.88 10.09
N ILE A 313 -20.51 3.23 10.43
CA ILE A 313 -20.06 4.63 10.52
C ILE A 313 -19.73 5.21 9.13
N LEU A 314 -18.98 4.44 8.33
CA LEU A 314 -18.39 4.92 7.07
C LEU A 314 -19.33 4.71 5.87
N TYR A 315 -20.08 3.60 5.85
CA TYR A 315 -20.98 3.19 4.76
C TYR A 315 -22.34 2.68 5.28
N PRO A 316 -23.11 3.52 6.02
CA PRO A 316 -24.30 3.07 6.74
C PRO A 316 -25.33 2.37 5.85
N SER A 317 -25.48 2.80 4.59
CA SER A 317 -26.42 2.24 3.63
C SER A 317 -26.04 0.85 3.11
N PHE A 318 -24.81 0.38 3.34
CA PHE A 318 -24.32 -0.91 2.82
C PHE A 318 -24.40 -2.05 3.83
N LEU A 319 -24.48 -1.75 5.13
CA LEU A 319 -24.35 -2.76 6.20
C LEU A 319 -25.32 -3.94 6.03
N THR A 320 -26.59 -3.67 5.70
CA THR A 320 -27.61 -4.72 5.52
C THR A 320 -27.31 -5.63 4.34
N LYS A 321 -26.76 -5.07 3.25
CA LYS A 321 -26.44 -5.79 2.01
C LYS A 321 -25.20 -6.67 2.13
N VAL A 322 -24.30 -6.37 3.07
CA VAL A 322 -22.98 -7.02 3.14
C VAL A 322 -22.75 -7.92 4.35
N LYS A 323 -23.75 -8.10 5.23
CA LYS A 323 -23.60 -8.94 6.45
C LYS A 323 -23.02 -10.32 6.16
N HIS A 324 -23.49 -10.97 5.09
CA HIS A 324 -23.06 -12.31 4.68
C HIS A 324 -21.60 -12.37 4.20
N LEU A 325 -20.99 -11.22 3.86
CA LEU A 325 -19.60 -11.12 3.40
C LEU A 325 -18.61 -10.89 4.55
N ILE A 326 -19.07 -10.39 5.70
CA ILE A 326 -18.20 -9.96 6.80
C ILE A 326 -17.31 -11.10 7.29
N LEU A 327 -17.90 -12.26 7.57
CA LEU A 327 -17.18 -13.42 8.09
C LEU A 327 -16.07 -13.91 7.13
N PRO A 328 -16.35 -14.24 5.86
CA PRO A 328 -15.30 -14.73 4.95
C PRO A 328 -14.24 -13.67 4.66
N ILE A 329 -14.60 -12.39 4.56
CA ILE A 329 -13.61 -11.32 4.35
C ILE A 329 -12.70 -11.17 5.59
N CYS A 330 -13.26 -11.16 6.81
CA CYS A 330 -12.45 -11.11 8.03
C CYS A 330 -11.51 -12.33 8.13
N LEU A 331 -11.98 -13.52 7.77
CA LEU A 331 -11.15 -14.74 7.81
C LEU A 331 -10.00 -14.70 6.80
N GLY A 332 -10.29 -14.35 5.54
CA GLY A 332 -9.26 -14.25 4.49
C GLY A 332 -8.18 -13.23 4.85
N THR A 333 -8.59 -12.13 5.47
CA THR A 333 -7.67 -11.04 5.85
C THR A 333 -6.86 -11.41 7.10
N ALA A 334 -7.45 -12.14 8.04
CA ALA A 334 -6.76 -12.74 9.17
C ALA A 334 -5.64 -13.71 8.73
N LEU A 335 -5.95 -14.60 7.79
CA LEU A 335 -4.99 -15.53 7.20
C LEU A 335 -3.81 -14.79 6.53
N MET A 336 -4.10 -13.74 5.77
CA MET A 336 -3.05 -12.89 5.18
C MET A 336 -2.17 -12.22 6.25
N GLY A 337 -2.75 -11.81 7.37
CA GLY A 337 -1.98 -11.33 8.54
C GLY A 337 -0.97 -12.36 9.04
N GLY A 338 -1.40 -13.63 9.16
CA GLY A 338 -0.50 -14.75 9.50
C GLY A 338 0.60 -14.97 8.45
N ILE A 339 0.25 -14.94 7.16
CA ILE A 339 1.20 -15.06 6.04
C ILE A 339 2.28 -13.96 6.12
N ASN A 340 1.88 -12.72 6.36
CA ASN A 340 2.79 -11.58 6.49
C ASN A 340 3.78 -11.74 7.66
N LEU A 341 3.38 -12.42 8.73
CA LEU A 341 4.26 -12.73 9.86
C LEU A 341 5.23 -13.87 9.55
N LEU A 342 4.80 -14.88 8.78
CA LEU A 342 5.65 -16.01 8.36
C LEU A 342 6.66 -15.62 7.27
N LYS A 343 6.30 -14.68 6.38
CA LYS A 343 7.07 -14.27 5.21
C LYS A 343 8.56 -14.01 5.52
N PRO A 344 8.95 -13.17 6.51
CA PRO A 344 10.36 -12.92 6.82
C PRO A 344 11.16 -14.17 7.15
N VAL A 345 10.56 -15.11 7.88
CA VAL A 345 11.20 -16.35 8.30
C VAL A 345 11.36 -17.28 7.10
N VAL A 346 10.31 -17.46 6.29
CA VAL A 346 10.37 -18.28 5.07
C VAL A 346 11.43 -17.74 4.11
N MET A 347 11.46 -16.42 3.88
CA MET A 347 12.45 -15.79 3.02
C MET A 347 13.88 -16.00 3.52
N LYS A 348 14.11 -15.94 4.83
CA LYS A 348 15.44 -16.20 5.42
C LYS A 348 15.88 -17.66 5.27
N TYR A 349 14.98 -18.63 5.45
CA TYR A 349 15.34 -20.05 5.51
C TYR A 349 15.25 -20.82 4.20
N LYS A 350 14.22 -20.53 3.39
CA LYS A 350 13.99 -21.20 2.10
C LYS A 350 14.38 -20.30 0.92
N GLY A 351 14.73 -19.05 1.19
CA GLY A 351 15.11 -18.07 0.19
C GLY A 351 13.92 -17.28 -0.37
N VAL A 352 14.21 -16.08 -0.86
CA VAL A 352 13.23 -15.17 -1.47
C VAL A 352 12.55 -15.80 -2.68
N LYS A 353 13.30 -16.54 -3.52
CA LYS A 353 12.77 -17.22 -4.71
C LYS A 353 11.67 -18.23 -4.35
N TYR A 354 11.81 -18.95 -3.23
CA TYR A 354 10.81 -19.92 -2.77
C TYR A 354 9.50 -19.23 -2.38
N TYR A 355 9.58 -18.18 -1.55
CA TYR A 355 8.39 -17.41 -1.16
C TYR A 355 7.68 -16.80 -2.38
N ASN A 356 8.43 -16.18 -3.28
CA ASN A 356 7.87 -15.55 -4.48
C ASN A 356 7.16 -16.57 -5.37
N LYS A 357 7.70 -17.79 -5.54
CA LYS A 357 7.04 -18.86 -6.30
C LYS A 357 5.68 -19.23 -5.70
N LEU A 358 5.62 -19.42 -4.38
CA LEU A 358 4.35 -19.71 -3.70
C LEU A 358 3.36 -18.54 -3.80
N PHE A 359 3.85 -17.30 -3.72
CA PHE A 359 3.01 -16.11 -3.82
C PHE A 359 2.43 -15.92 -5.23
N ILE A 360 3.21 -16.23 -6.28
CA ILE A 360 2.72 -16.25 -7.67
C ILE A 360 1.63 -17.32 -7.83
N MET A 361 1.87 -18.53 -7.32
CA MET A 361 0.86 -19.62 -7.37
C MET A 361 -0.42 -19.22 -6.63
N TYR A 362 -0.30 -18.58 -5.46
CA TYR A 362 -1.42 -17.99 -4.73
C TYR A 362 -2.20 -17.00 -5.61
N GLY A 363 -1.53 -16.08 -6.31
CA GLY A 363 -2.18 -15.11 -7.19
C GLY A 363 -3.00 -15.77 -8.30
N PHE A 364 -2.45 -16.80 -8.95
CA PHE A 364 -3.17 -17.57 -9.98
C PHE A 364 -4.39 -18.29 -9.41
N VAL A 365 -4.23 -18.99 -8.29
CA VAL A 365 -5.33 -19.70 -7.61
C VAL A 365 -6.44 -18.72 -7.20
N LEU A 366 -6.04 -17.56 -6.68
CA LEU A 366 -6.97 -16.50 -6.25
C LEU A 366 -7.82 -15.99 -7.41
N VAL A 367 -7.20 -15.58 -8.51
CA VAL A 367 -7.92 -15.05 -9.67
C VAL A 367 -8.81 -16.13 -10.28
N PHE A 368 -8.27 -17.33 -10.49
CA PHE A 368 -9.01 -18.45 -11.08
C PHE A 368 -10.24 -18.84 -10.25
N LEU A 369 -10.08 -19.04 -8.94
CA LEU A 369 -11.20 -19.34 -8.04
C LEU A 369 -12.18 -18.18 -7.95
N SER A 370 -11.71 -16.93 -7.97
CA SER A 370 -12.59 -15.77 -7.90
C SER A 370 -13.50 -15.70 -9.13
N VAL A 371 -12.98 -15.98 -10.33
CA VAL A 371 -13.79 -16.04 -11.55
C VAL A 371 -14.83 -17.16 -11.46
N ILE A 372 -14.43 -18.39 -11.14
CA ILE A 372 -15.34 -19.55 -11.11
C ILE A 372 -16.41 -19.39 -10.03
N LEU A 373 -16.02 -19.03 -8.80
CA LEU A 373 -16.96 -18.95 -7.68
C LEU A 373 -17.85 -17.71 -7.78
N SER A 374 -17.39 -16.62 -8.40
CA SER A 374 -18.22 -15.42 -8.60
C SER A 374 -19.40 -15.68 -9.54
N ILE A 375 -19.22 -16.50 -10.56
CA ILE A 375 -20.30 -16.89 -11.48
C ILE A 375 -21.42 -17.62 -10.73
N LYS A 376 -21.07 -18.50 -9.77
CA LYS A 376 -22.06 -19.31 -9.04
C LYS A 376 -22.62 -18.65 -7.78
N TYR A 377 -21.79 -17.93 -7.04
CA TYR A 377 -22.11 -17.42 -5.70
C TYR A 377 -21.99 -15.89 -5.59
N GLY A 378 -21.80 -15.18 -6.70
CA GLY A 378 -21.66 -13.71 -6.71
C GLY A 378 -20.51 -13.22 -5.82
N LEU A 379 -20.75 -12.15 -5.06
CA LEU A 379 -19.76 -11.57 -4.15
C LEU A 379 -19.26 -12.55 -3.08
N LEU A 380 -20.13 -13.43 -2.59
CA LEU A 380 -19.76 -14.43 -1.60
C LEU A 380 -18.72 -15.39 -2.18
N GLY A 381 -18.85 -15.75 -3.46
CA GLY A 381 -17.87 -16.58 -4.17
C GLY A 381 -16.47 -15.99 -4.19
N ILE A 382 -16.36 -14.67 -4.35
CA ILE A 382 -15.08 -13.95 -4.33
C ILE A 382 -14.48 -13.93 -2.92
N ALA A 383 -15.32 -13.69 -1.90
CA ALA A 383 -14.87 -13.76 -0.52
C ALA A 383 -14.38 -15.17 -0.14
N ILE A 384 -15.07 -16.22 -0.60
CA ILE A 384 -14.68 -17.61 -0.40
C ILE A 384 -13.39 -17.94 -1.15
N ALA A 385 -13.24 -17.51 -2.41
CA ALA A 385 -12.01 -17.67 -3.18
C ALA A 385 -10.81 -17.06 -2.46
N ASN A 386 -11.00 -15.88 -1.86
CA ASN A 386 -9.99 -15.21 -1.05
C ASN A 386 -9.62 -16.03 0.20
N VAL A 387 -10.59 -16.59 0.91
CA VAL A 387 -10.33 -17.47 2.07
C VAL A 387 -9.54 -18.70 1.66
N ILE A 388 -10.00 -19.44 0.63
CA ILE A 388 -9.37 -20.68 0.17
C ILE A 388 -7.94 -20.43 -0.26
N SER A 389 -7.70 -19.39 -1.06
CA SER A 389 -6.36 -19.07 -1.58
C SER A 389 -5.39 -18.69 -0.46
N ASN A 390 -5.85 -17.86 0.49
CA ASN A 390 -5.03 -17.50 1.65
C ASN A 390 -4.78 -18.70 2.58
N ALA A 391 -5.78 -19.56 2.78
CA ALA A 391 -5.62 -20.76 3.59
C ALA A 391 -4.57 -21.70 2.99
N LEU A 392 -4.67 -21.98 1.69
CA LEU A 392 -3.69 -22.79 0.96
C LEU A 392 -2.28 -22.22 1.11
N LEU A 393 -2.09 -20.93 0.84
CA LEU A 393 -0.78 -20.27 0.99
C LEU A 393 -0.26 -20.37 2.44
N TYR A 394 -1.11 -20.07 3.42
CA TYR A 394 -0.74 -20.14 4.83
C TYR A 394 -0.29 -21.54 5.25
N PHE A 395 -1.04 -22.58 4.87
CA PHE A 395 -0.67 -23.97 5.14
C PHE A 395 0.64 -24.37 4.44
N TYR A 396 0.84 -24.02 3.17
CA TYR A 396 2.10 -24.30 2.47
C TYR A 396 3.31 -23.66 3.15
N LEU A 397 3.17 -22.44 3.68
CA LEU A 397 4.24 -21.78 4.44
C LEU A 397 4.51 -22.47 5.78
N LEU A 398 3.46 -22.89 6.50
CA LEU A 398 3.60 -23.64 7.75
C LEU A 398 4.30 -24.98 7.55
N PHE A 399 3.89 -25.76 6.54
CA PHE A 399 4.54 -27.02 6.20
C PHE A 399 5.98 -26.80 5.75
N GLY A 400 6.23 -25.80 4.90
CA GLY A 400 7.57 -25.46 4.43
C GLY A 400 8.57 -25.19 5.57
N LEU A 401 8.11 -24.61 6.68
CA LEU A 401 8.93 -24.34 7.86
C LEU A 401 9.10 -25.56 8.79
N LYS A 402 8.13 -26.47 8.84
CA LYS A 402 8.24 -27.72 9.63
C LYS A 402 9.31 -28.66 9.08
N PHE A 403 9.46 -28.74 7.75
CA PHE A 403 10.45 -29.59 7.07
C PHE A 403 11.84 -28.94 6.92
N LEU A 404 12.26 -28.10 7.88
CA LEU A 404 13.66 -27.67 7.94
C LEU A 404 14.49 -28.82 8.52
N PRO A 405 15.49 -29.35 7.78
CA PRO A 405 16.29 -30.45 8.30
C PRO A 405 16.94 -30.03 9.63
N PRO A 406 17.00 -30.93 10.64
CA PRO A 406 17.99 -30.80 11.70
C PRO A 406 19.35 -30.73 11.01
N ARG A 407 20.01 -29.57 10.97
CA ARG A 407 21.43 -29.56 10.62
C ARG A 407 22.25 -29.56 11.89
N LYS A 408 23.26 -30.44 11.82
CA LYS A 408 24.07 -30.99 12.90
C LYS A 408 24.63 -29.88 13.78
N MET A 409 24.57 -30.14 15.09
CA MET A 409 25.30 -29.39 16.12
C MET A 409 26.77 -29.28 15.80
#